data_AF-A0AA39KYS3-F1
#
_entry.id   AF-A0AA39KYS3-F1
#
_cell.length_a   1.000
_cell.length_b   1.000
_cell.length_c   1.000
_cell.angle_alpha   90.00
_cell.angle_beta   90.00
_cell.angle_gamma   90.00
#
_symmetry.space_group_name_H-M   'P 1'
#
loop_
_entity.id
_entity.type
_entity.pdbx_description
1 polymer ?
#
loop_
_entity_poly.entity_id
_entity_poly.type
_entity_poly.pdbx_seq_one_letter_code
_entity_poly.pdbx_strand_id
1 'polypeptide(L)'
;MVNNFGFILLRRFFALSGTVFLLRCVTMLITSLSVPGAHLQCQPRPQPDDPWARTAYGELYNKISMAYVIWRGAGMSIQGVRTCGDYMFSGHTVALTMLNFFITEYTQRQLYFLHTFTWMLNMFGIFFILAAHEHYSIDVFVAFYITSRLFLYYHTLANNQALMQRDSNRTRIWFPLFSFFESTVDGIVPNEYESPSVIIYNLVCSFRDLGNFLRKKFYFLNSQNYHHDDTQKKGL
;
A
#
# COMPACT_ATOMS: atom_id res chain seq x y z
N MET A 1 -11.07 -27.01 12.49
CA MET A 1 -10.25 -25.82 12.22
C MET A 1 -11.18 -24.75 11.65
N VAL A 2 -11.58 -23.79 12.47
CA VAL A 2 -12.37 -22.64 12.03
C VAL A 2 -11.45 -21.80 11.16
N ASN A 3 -11.58 -21.92 9.85
CA ASN A 3 -10.86 -21.07 8.91
C ASN A 3 -11.39 -19.65 9.11
N ASN A 4 -10.62 -18.79 9.77
CA ASN A 4 -10.91 -17.37 9.86
C ASN A 4 -10.82 -16.79 8.45
N PHE A 5 -11.92 -16.80 7.71
CA PHE A 5 -11.95 -16.35 6.32
C PHE A 5 -11.37 -14.93 6.19
N GLY A 6 -11.57 -14.05 7.18
CA GLY A 6 -11.00 -12.70 7.19
C GLY A 6 -9.46 -12.65 7.10
N PHE A 7 -8.76 -13.63 7.67
CA PHE A 7 -7.31 -13.74 7.55
C PHE A 7 -6.89 -14.13 6.12
N ILE A 8 -7.69 -14.96 5.45
CA ILE A 8 -7.47 -15.34 4.05
C ILE A 8 -7.60 -14.10 3.15
N LEU A 9 -8.66 -13.31 3.34
CA LEU A 9 -8.86 -12.05 2.61
C LEU A 9 -7.71 -11.07 2.81
N LEU A 10 -7.29 -10.85 4.05
CA LEU A 10 -6.21 -9.93 4.38
C LEU A 10 -4.90 -10.35 3.71
N ARG A 11 -4.60 -11.65 3.71
CA ARG A 11 -3.43 -12.20 3.03
C ARG A 11 -3.49 -11.97 1.51
N ARG A 12 -4.63 -12.21 0.88
CA ARG A 12 -4.82 -11.96 -0.57
C ARG A 12 -4.66 -10.47 -0.90
N PHE A 13 -5.21 -9.58 -0.06
CA PHE A 13 -5.04 -8.14 -0.21
C PHE A 13 -3.57 -7.71 -0.15
N PHE A 14 -2.82 -8.22 0.83
CA PHE A 14 -1.39 -7.91 0.95
C PHE A 14 -0.55 -8.53 -0.18
N ALA A 15 -0.86 -9.73 -0.63
CA ALA A 15 -0.17 -10.37 -1.75
C ALA A 15 -0.36 -9.58 -3.07
N LEU A 16 -1.60 -9.19 -3.37
CA LEU A 16 -1.94 -8.36 -4.52
C LEU A 16 -1.30 -6.98 -4.44
N SER A 17 -1.52 -6.27 -3.33
CA SER A 17 -0.97 -4.93 -3.14
C SER A 17 0.57 -4.96 -3.18
N GLY A 18 1.20 -5.90 -2.47
CA GLY A 18 2.65 -6.06 -2.45
C GLY A 18 3.24 -6.31 -3.83
N THR A 19 2.59 -7.15 -4.65
CA THR A 19 3.06 -7.42 -6.02
C THR A 19 2.99 -6.18 -6.90
N VAL A 20 1.89 -5.41 -6.84
CA VAL A 20 1.74 -4.19 -7.65
C VAL A 20 2.69 -3.08 -7.19
N PHE A 21 2.87 -2.89 -5.88
CA PHE A 21 3.83 -1.92 -5.34
C PHE A 21 5.29 -2.32 -5.58
N LEU A 22 5.61 -3.62 -5.59
CA LEU A 22 6.94 -4.08 -5.99
C LEU A 22 7.20 -3.78 -7.47
N LEU A 23 6.22 -4.06 -8.33
CA LEU A 23 6.30 -3.72 -9.75
C LEU A 23 6.52 -2.21 -9.95
N ARG A 24 5.84 -1.35 -9.19
CA ARG A 24 6.10 0.10 -9.15
C ARG A 24 7.56 0.43 -8.83
N CYS A 25 8.13 -0.20 -7.80
CA CYS A 25 9.52 0.03 -7.43
C CYS A 25 10.46 -0.37 -8.58
N VAL A 26 10.22 -1.53 -9.20
CA VAL A 26 11.00 -2.01 -10.34
C VAL A 26 10.85 -1.10 -11.56
N THR A 27 9.63 -0.64 -11.88
CA THR A 27 9.42 0.29 -13.00
C THR A 27 10.12 1.61 -12.73
N MET A 28 10.05 2.17 -11.52
CA MET A 28 10.78 3.40 -11.18
C MET A 28 12.30 3.25 -11.29
N LEU A 29 12.85 2.07 -10.96
CA LEU A 29 14.28 1.79 -11.13
C LEU A 29 14.68 1.68 -12.60
N ILE A 30 13.84 1.08 -13.44
CA ILE A 30 14.11 0.87 -14.87
C ILE A 30 13.84 2.14 -15.69
N THR A 31 12.78 2.87 -15.36
CA THR A 31 12.37 4.11 -16.02
C THR A 31 12.88 5.31 -15.24
N SER A 32 14.20 5.51 -15.23
CA SER A 32 14.75 6.82 -14.88
C SER A 32 14.53 7.75 -16.07
N LEU A 33 13.31 8.29 -16.22
CA LEU A 33 13.07 9.32 -17.23
C LEU A 33 13.92 10.54 -16.89
N SER A 34 14.78 10.94 -17.82
CA SER A 34 15.65 12.09 -17.69
C SER A 34 14.85 13.37 -17.97
N VAL A 35 14.86 14.25 -16.98
CA VAL A 35 14.33 15.63 -16.97
C VAL A 35 12.81 15.70 -16.71
N PRO A 36 12.40 16.08 -15.47
CA PRO A 36 11.03 16.50 -15.24
C PRO A 36 10.72 17.72 -16.12
N GLY A 37 9.55 17.72 -16.75
CA GLY A 37 9.12 18.84 -17.59
C GLY A 37 9.20 20.19 -16.88
N ALA A 38 9.29 21.29 -17.64
CA ALA A 38 9.53 22.67 -17.16
C ALA A 38 8.54 23.21 -16.11
N HIS A 39 7.51 22.44 -15.74
CA HIS A 39 6.50 22.76 -14.73
C HIS A 39 6.90 22.35 -13.30
N LEU A 40 7.95 21.53 -13.11
CA LEU A 40 8.42 21.12 -11.78
C LEU A 40 9.64 21.96 -11.35
N GLN A 41 9.45 22.89 -10.40
CA GLN A 41 10.56 23.60 -9.77
C GLN A 41 11.30 22.68 -8.79
N CYS A 42 12.33 22.03 -9.31
CA CYS A 42 13.19 21.15 -8.54
C CYS A 42 14.36 21.91 -7.94
N GLN A 43 14.32 22.11 -6.62
CA GLN A 43 15.47 22.62 -5.88
C GLN A 43 16.40 21.46 -5.53
N PRO A 44 17.72 21.58 -5.79
CA PRO A 44 18.68 20.58 -5.36
C PRO A 44 18.61 20.43 -3.84
N ARG A 45 18.78 19.19 -3.35
CA ARG A 45 18.78 18.90 -1.92
C ARG A 45 19.80 19.83 -1.24
N PRO A 46 19.40 20.61 -0.22
CA PRO A 46 20.34 21.50 0.45
C PRO A 46 21.50 20.67 1.00
N GLN A 47 22.72 21.02 0.57
CA GLN A 47 23.93 20.36 1.03
C GLN A 47 24.10 20.75 2.50
N PRO A 48 24.11 19.80 3.45
CA PRO A 48 24.28 20.15 4.85
C PRO A 48 25.71 20.66 5.08
N ASP A 49 25.80 21.82 5.72
CA ASP A 49 27.06 22.52 6.02
C ASP A 49 27.95 21.69 6.97
N ASP A 50 27.28 20.89 7.81
CA ASP A 50 27.87 20.07 8.87
C ASP A 50 28.79 18.95 8.33
N PRO A 51 30.04 18.83 8.85
CA PRO A 51 30.96 17.75 8.49
C PRO A 51 30.40 16.35 8.79
N TRP A 52 29.62 16.21 9.86
CA TRP A 52 28.97 14.95 10.26
C TRP A 52 27.98 14.44 9.21
N ALA A 53 27.25 15.35 8.57
CA ALA A 53 26.24 15.01 7.57
C ALA A 53 26.83 14.52 6.23
N ARG A 54 28.14 14.70 6.01
CA ARG A 54 28.88 14.15 4.86
C ARG A 54 29.43 12.74 5.10
N THR A 55 29.37 12.24 6.34
CA THR A 55 29.72 10.85 6.67
C THR A 55 28.64 9.91 6.14
N ALA A 56 29.00 8.69 5.73
CA ALA A 56 28.05 7.67 5.26
C ALA A 56 26.87 7.42 6.24
N TYR A 57 27.15 7.47 7.56
CA TYR A 57 26.14 7.36 8.61
C TYR A 57 25.18 8.56 8.65
N GLY A 58 25.68 9.78 8.44
CA GLY A 58 24.87 11.00 8.39
C GLY A 58 24.00 11.05 7.14
N GLU A 59 24.52 10.64 5.98
CA GLU A 59 23.73 10.53 4.75
C GLU A 59 22.62 9.49 4.87
N LEU A 60 22.91 8.32 5.45
CA LEU A 60 21.91 7.29 5.70
C LEU A 60 20.84 7.79 6.68
N TYR A 61 21.21 8.44 7.77
CA TYR A 61 20.26 9.04 8.72
C TYR A 61 19.34 10.05 8.03
N ASN A 62 19.90 10.93 7.19
CA ASN A 62 19.14 11.92 6.43
C ASN A 62 18.23 11.30 5.36
N LYS A 63 18.62 10.17 4.76
CA LYS A 63 17.75 9.42 3.84
C LYS A 63 16.60 8.74 4.59
N ILE A 64 16.88 8.13 5.74
CA ILE A 64 15.86 7.47 6.57
C ILE A 64 14.88 8.49 7.16
N SER A 65 15.36 9.64 7.63
CA SER A 65 14.50 10.71 8.17
C SER A 65 13.56 11.26 7.09
N MET A 66 14.06 11.48 5.88
CA MET A 66 13.23 11.87 4.74
C MET A 66 12.24 10.77 4.37
N ALA A 67 12.67 9.50 4.31
CA ALA A 67 11.77 8.37 4.05
C ALA A 67 10.64 8.29 5.10
N TYR A 68 10.94 8.57 6.37
CA TYR A 68 9.95 8.63 7.44
C TYR A 68 8.93 9.77 7.24
N VAL A 69 9.40 10.96 6.85
CA VAL A 69 8.52 12.11 6.53
C VAL A 69 7.61 11.79 5.34
N ILE A 70 8.16 11.19 4.28
CA ILE A 70 7.42 10.75 3.09
C ILE A 70 6.34 9.72 3.47
N TRP A 71 6.71 8.73 4.28
CA TRP A 71 5.81 7.67 4.71
C TRP A 71 4.67 8.21 5.60
N ARG A 72 4.98 9.10 6.54
CA ARG A 72 3.98 9.80 7.37
C ARG A 72 3.02 10.65 6.53
N GLY A 73 3.51 11.21 5.44
CA GLY A 73 2.72 11.99 4.49
C GLY A 73 1.98 11.18 3.42
N ALA A 74 1.98 9.84 3.52
CA ALA A 74 1.44 8.94 2.50
C ALA A 74 1.90 9.24 1.06
N GLY A 75 3.08 9.88 0.90
CA GLY A 75 3.60 10.32 -0.40
C GLY A 75 2.84 11.46 -1.09
N MET A 76 1.98 12.21 -0.38
CA MET A 76 1.21 13.30 -0.98
C MET A 76 2.03 14.59 -1.12
N SER A 77 2.03 15.19 -2.32
CA SER A 77 2.64 16.49 -2.64
C SER A 77 2.12 17.63 -1.72
N ILE A 78 0.85 17.54 -1.31
CA ILE A 78 0.16 18.50 -0.42
C ILE A 78 0.76 18.56 1.00
N GLN A 79 1.41 17.49 1.49
CA GLN A 79 2.06 17.49 2.82
C GLN A 79 3.52 17.95 2.77
N GLY A 80 3.93 18.65 1.70
CA GLY A 80 5.25 19.26 1.55
C GLY A 80 6.33 18.31 1.01
N VAL A 81 5.94 17.10 0.57
CA VAL A 81 6.85 16.11 0.00
C VAL A 81 6.95 16.34 -1.52
N ARG A 82 7.89 17.19 -1.93
CA ARG A 82 8.20 17.46 -3.33
C ARG A 82 9.33 16.54 -3.80
N THR A 83 8.99 15.37 -4.34
CA THR A 83 9.99 14.49 -4.96
C THR A 83 10.22 14.91 -6.41
N CYS A 84 11.46 15.24 -6.72
CA CYS A 84 11.88 15.61 -8.07
C CYS A 84 12.25 14.38 -8.88
N GLY A 85 11.29 13.88 -9.65
CA GLY A 85 11.49 12.77 -10.57
C GLY A 85 10.21 12.50 -11.36
N ASP A 86 10.36 12.26 -12.67
CA ASP A 86 9.28 11.76 -13.51
C ASP A 86 9.14 10.26 -13.26
N TYR A 87 8.22 9.91 -12.36
CA TYR A 87 7.94 8.52 -12.03
C TYR A 87 6.76 8.01 -12.85
N MET A 88 7.05 7.15 -13.81
CA MET A 88 6.01 6.37 -14.48
C MET A 88 5.29 5.51 -13.43
N PHE A 89 3.96 5.38 -13.54
CA PHE A 89 3.06 4.63 -12.64
C PHE A 89 2.53 5.42 -11.43
N SER A 90 1.21 5.69 -11.35
CA SER A 90 0.57 6.44 -10.25
C SER A 90 0.12 5.55 -9.07
N GLY A 91 0.56 5.87 -7.85
CA GLY A 91 0.40 5.00 -6.68
C GLY A 91 -0.97 5.15 -6.02
N HIS A 92 -1.48 6.39 -6.02
CA HIS A 92 -2.84 6.70 -5.60
C HIS A 92 -3.87 6.03 -6.50
N THR A 93 -3.64 6.03 -7.82
CA THR A 93 -4.50 5.33 -8.78
C THR A 93 -4.53 3.83 -8.52
N VAL A 94 -3.36 3.20 -8.31
CA VAL A 94 -3.27 1.78 -7.94
C VAL A 94 -4.03 1.49 -6.65
N ALA A 95 -3.80 2.28 -5.59
CA ALA A 95 -4.44 2.04 -4.29
C ALA A 95 -5.97 2.17 -4.37
N LEU A 96 -6.49 3.21 -5.04
CA LEU A 96 -7.92 3.44 -5.23
C LEU A 96 -8.56 2.32 -6.06
N THR A 97 -7.95 1.95 -7.19
CA THR A 97 -8.49 0.93 -8.09
C THR A 97 -8.43 -0.47 -7.49
N MET A 98 -7.33 -0.80 -6.80
CA MET A 98 -7.19 -2.06 -6.07
C MET A 98 -8.23 -2.17 -4.95
N LEU A 99 -8.43 -1.10 -4.17
CA LEU A 99 -9.44 -1.08 -3.12
C LEU A 99 -10.85 -1.22 -3.70
N ASN A 100 -11.17 -0.53 -4.81
CA ASN A 100 -12.45 -0.67 -5.49
C ASN A 100 -12.70 -2.12 -5.94
N PHE A 101 -11.75 -2.74 -6.64
CA PHE A 101 -11.90 -4.12 -7.10
C PHE A 101 -12.02 -5.12 -5.96
N PHE A 102 -11.22 -4.95 -4.91
CA PHE A 102 -11.27 -5.80 -3.72
C PHE A 102 -12.63 -5.71 -3.04
N ILE A 103 -13.17 -4.51 -2.86
CA ILE A 103 -14.49 -4.31 -2.29
C ILE A 103 -15.56 -4.95 -3.18
N THR A 104 -15.48 -4.77 -4.50
CA THR A 104 -16.51 -5.32 -5.40
C THR A 104 -16.51 -6.84 -5.49
N GLU A 105 -15.33 -7.48 -5.34
CA GLU A 105 -15.18 -8.93 -5.41
C GLU A 105 -15.64 -9.64 -4.12
N TYR A 106 -15.24 -9.09 -2.96
CA TYR A 106 -15.44 -9.74 -1.66
C TYR A 106 -16.66 -9.24 -0.89
N THR A 107 -17.38 -8.25 -1.40
CA THR A 107 -18.65 -7.78 -0.83
C THR A 107 -19.84 -8.47 -1.49
N GLN A 108 -20.89 -8.74 -0.70
CA GLN A 108 -22.11 -9.38 -1.18
C GLN A 108 -22.80 -8.55 -2.30
N ARG A 109 -23.36 -9.22 -3.32
CA ARG A 109 -24.01 -8.58 -4.48
C ARG A 109 -25.25 -7.74 -4.13
N GLN A 110 -25.86 -7.98 -2.97
CA GLN A 110 -27.08 -7.27 -2.54
C GLN A 110 -26.80 -5.81 -2.12
N LEU A 111 -25.53 -5.43 -1.89
CA LEU A 111 -25.14 -4.11 -1.43
C LEU A 111 -24.83 -3.17 -2.59
N TYR A 112 -25.78 -3.00 -3.51
CA TYR A 112 -25.63 -2.17 -4.72
C TYR A 112 -25.19 -0.73 -4.40
N PHE A 113 -25.62 -0.16 -3.27
CA PHE A 113 -25.22 1.18 -2.85
C PHE A 113 -23.71 1.27 -2.60
N LEU A 114 -23.13 0.27 -1.93
CA LEU A 114 -21.72 0.24 -1.60
C LEU A 114 -20.86 0.09 -2.86
N HIS A 115 -21.23 -0.83 -3.77
CA HIS A 115 -20.57 -0.98 -5.07
C HIS A 115 -20.65 0.31 -5.89
N THR A 116 -21.81 0.95 -5.94
CA THR A 116 -21.99 2.21 -6.66
C THR A 116 -21.10 3.30 -6.05
N PHE A 117 -21.08 3.42 -4.72
CA PHE A 117 -20.27 4.40 -4.02
C PHE A 117 -18.76 4.19 -4.25
N THR A 118 -18.26 2.95 -4.21
CA THR A 118 -16.83 2.69 -4.49
C THR A 118 -16.45 2.98 -5.93
N TRP A 119 -17.31 2.66 -6.88
CA TRP A 119 -17.10 3.02 -8.29
C TRP A 119 -17.10 4.53 -8.50
N MET A 120 -18.00 5.27 -7.83
CA MET A 120 -18.00 6.73 -7.85
C MET A 120 -16.70 7.28 -7.25
N LEU A 121 -16.27 6.81 -6.08
CA LEU A 121 -15.00 7.22 -5.47
C LEU A 121 -13.80 6.94 -6.36
N ASN A 122 -13.78 5.80 -7.05
CA ASN A 122 -12.72 5.44 -7.99
C ASN A 122 -12.69 6.43 -9.18
N MET A 123 -13.84 6.73 -9.78
CA MET A 123 -13.94 7.70 -10.88
C MET A 123 -13.59 9.12 -10.45
N PHE A 124 -14.13 9.58 -9.32
CA PHE A 124 -13.79 10.90 -8.77
C PHE A 124 -12.31 11.00 -8.39
N GLY A 125 -11.75 9.96 -7.77
CA GLY A 125 -10.35 9.90 -7.42
C GLY A 125 -9.44 9.98 -8.65
N ILE A 126 -9.73 9.21 -9.69
CA ILE A 126 -9.02 9.29 -10.98
C ILE A 126 -9.15 10.68 -11.61
N PHE A 127 -10.35 11.26 -11.59
CA PHE A 127 -10.60 12.61 -12.12
C PHE A 127 -9.76 13.67 -11.38
N PHE A 128 -9.75 13.67 -10.04
CA PHE A 128 -8.95 14.63 -9.27
C PHE A 128 -7.45 14.43 -9.46
N ILE A 129 -6.99 13.18 -9.62
CA ILE A 129 -5.58 12.88 -9.92
C ILE A 129 -5.19 13.45 -11.29
N LEU A 130 -6.04 13.32 -12.31
CA LEU A 130 -5.81 13.91 -13.63
C LEU A 130 -5.89 15.44 -13.60
N ALA A 131 -6.87 15.99 -12.86
CA ALA A 131 -7.07 17.44 -12.73
C ALA A 131 -5.95 18.14 -11.96
N ALA A 132 -5.24 17.42 -11.09
CA ALA A 132 -4.06 17.95 -10.41
C ALA A 132 -2.90 18.26 -11.37
N HIS A 133 -2.93 17.76 -12.62
CA HIS A 133 -1.88 17.93 -13.64
C HIS A 133 -0.45 17.55 -13.20
N GLU A 134 -0.29 16.93 -12.02
CA GLU A 134 0.99 16.46 -11.48
C GLU A 134 1.40 15.09 -12.07
N HIS A 135 0.49 14.40 -12.77
CA HIS A 135 0.74 13.09 -13.39
C HIS A 135 0.36 13.09 -14.86
N TYR A 136 1.17 12.45 -15.71
CA TYR A 136 0.78 12.23 -17.10
C TYR A 136 -0.43 11.29 -17.13
N SER A 137 -1.39 11.58 -18.01
CA SER A 137 -2.60 10.74 -18.17
C SER A 137 -2.26 9.27 -18.51
N ILE A 138 -1.11 9.05 -19.18
CA ILE A 138 -0.57 7.72 -19.45
C ILE A 138 -0.23 6.94 -18.17
N ASP A 139 0.26 7.60 -17.12
CA ASP A 139 0.62 6.95 -15.85
C ASP A 139 -0.60 6.41 -15.13
N VAL A 140 -1.71 7.14 -15.22
CA VAL A 140 -3.01 6.76 -14.67
C VAL A 140 -3.59 5.60 -15.46
N PHE A 141 -3.53 5.65 -16.80
CA PHE A 141 -4.00 4.58 -17.67
C PHE A 141 -3.24 3.27 -17.45
N VAL A 142 -1.90 3.32 -17.43
CA VAL A 142 -1.04 2.16 -17.19
C VAL A 142 -1.26 1.59 -15.78
N ALA A 143 -1.39 2.45 -14.76
CA ALA A 143 -1.70 2.04 -13.39
C ALA A 143 -3.04 1.29 -13.30
N PHE A 144 -4.10 1.84 -13.91
CA PHE A 144 -5.40 1.19 -13.98
C PHE A 144 -5.34 -0.15 -14.72
N TYR A 145 -4.66 -0.20 -15.87
CA TYR A 145 -4.54 -1.39 -16.70
C TYR A 145 -3.80 -2.53 -15.98
N ILE A 146 -2.61 -2.25 -15.44
CA ILE A 146 -1.80 -3.24 -14.73
C ILE A 146 -2.53 -3.75 -13.50
N THR A 147 -3.15 -2.87 -12.71
CA THR A 147 -3.91 -3.25 -11.51
C THR A 147 -5.09 -4.15 -11.87
N SER A 148 -5.87 -3.79 -12.89
CA SER A 148 -7.02 -4.58 -13.37
C SER A 148 -6.59 -5.98 -13.84
N ARG A 149 -5.51 -6.06 -14.62
CA ARG A 149 -5.02 -7.34 -15.16
C ARG A 149 -4.44 -8.24 -14.07
N LEU A 150 -3.63 -7.69 -13.17
CA LEU A 150 -3.08 -8.46 -12.05
C LEU A 150 -4.19 -8.95 -11.12
N PHE A 151 -5.19 -8.11 -10.84
CA PHE A 151 -6.35 -8.52 -10.04
C PHE A 151 -7.11 -9.68 -10.68
N LEU A 152 -7.42 -9.57 -11.98
CA LEU A 152 -8.12 -10.63 -12.72
C LEU A 152 -7.32 -11.94 -12.76
N TYR A 153 -6.04 -11.87 -13.09
CA TYR A 153 -5.18 -13.06 -13.17
C TYR A 153 -5.01 -13.73 -11.81
N TYR A 154 -4.86 -12.95 -10.74
CA TYR A 154 -4.79 -13.48 -9.38
C TYR A 154 -6.05 -14.27 -9.02
N HIS A 155 -7.24 -13.68 -9.21
CA HIS A 155 -8.50 -14.34 -8.85
C HIS A 155 -8.83 -15.51 -9.77
N THR A 156 -8.48 -15.42 -11.06
CA THR A 156 -8.64 -16.54 -12.00
C THR A 156 -7.80 -17.73 -11.54
N LEU A 157 -6.55 -17.51 -11.12
CA LEU A 157 -5.65 -18.57 -10.67
C LEU A 157 -6.03 -19.11 -9.28
N ALA A 158 -6.41 -18.23 -8.35
CA ALA A 158 -6.85 -18.61 -7.01
C ALA A 158 -8.18 -19.39 -7.01
N ASN A 159 -9.10 -19.05 -7.92
CA ASN A 159 -10.39 -19.74 -8.04
C ASN A 159 -10.29 -21.07 -8.81
N ASN A 160 -9.33 -21.21 -9.73
CA ASN A 160 -9.12 -22.42 -10.53
C ASN A 160 -7.94 -23.25 -10.03
N GLN A 161 -8.13 -23.94 -8.90
CA GLN A 161 -7.09 -24.77 -8.27
C GLN A 161 -6.54 -25.87 -9.20
N ALA A 162 -7.34 -26.37 -10.14
CA ALA A 162 -6.92 -27.37 -11.12
C ALA A 162 -5.81 -26.85 -12.06
N LEU A 163 -5.83 -25.56 -12.42
CA LEU A 163 -4.77 -24.92 -13.20
C LEU A 163 -3.50 -24.74 -12.34
N MET A 164 -3.68 -24.36 -11.07
CA MET A 164 -2.57 -24.15 -10.14
C MET A 164 -1.81 -25.44 -9.81
N GLN A 165 -2.52 -26.56 -9.61
CA GLN A 165 -1.88 -27.85 -9.30
C GLN A 165 -1.14 -28.44 -10.50
N ARG A 166 -1.70 -28.29 -11.72
CA ARG A 166 -1.10 -28.83 -12.94
C ARG A 166 0.21 -28.14 -13.33
N ASP A 167 0.34 -26.83 -13.05
CA ASP A 167 1.51 -26.00 -13.39
C ASP A 167 2.25 -25.45 -12.15
N SER A 168 2.18 -26.13 -11.00
CA SER A 168 2.73 -25.68 -9.71
C SER A 168 4.21 -25.23 -9.75
N ASN A 169 5.04 -25.91 -10.56
CA ASN A 169 6.44 -25.51 -10.73
C ASN A 169 6.60 -24.24 -11.58
N ARG A 170 5.73 -24.00 -12.58
CA ARG A 170 5.80 -22.81 -13.43
C ARG A 170 5.24 -21.58 -12.72
N THR A 171 4.14 -21.74 -11.99
CA THR A 171 3.53 -20.64 -11.21
C THR A 171 4.46 -20.13 -10.10
N ARG A 172 5.25 -21.01 -9.48
CA ARG A 172 6.32 -20.63 -8.51
C ARG A 172 7.40 -19.75 -9.12
N ILE A 173 7.77 -19.99 -10.38
CA ILE A 173 8.83 -19.24 -11.08
C ILE A 173 8.31 -17.87 -11.55
N TRP A 174 7.12 -17.84 -12.15
CA TRP A 174 6.54 -16.61 -12.71
C TRP A 174 5.91 -15.71 -11.64
N PHE A 175 5.37 -16.28 -10.56
CA PHE A 175 4.68 -15.55 -9.50
C PHE A 175 5.09 -16.08 -8.11
N PRO A 176 6.33 -15.81 -7.66
CA PRO A 176 6.85 -16.34 -6.40
C PRO A 176 6.05 -15.84 -5.18
N LEU A 177 5.64 -14.55 -5.18
CA LEU A 177 4.79 -13.97 -4.14
C LEU A 177 3.41 -14.64 -4.08
N PHE A 178 2.80 -14.90 -5.24
CA PHE A 178 1.52 -15.60 -5.33
C PHE A 178 1.62 -17.00 -4.73
N SER A 179 2.62 -17.78 -5.15
CA SER A 179 2.79 -19.14 -4.65
C SER A 179 3.08 -19.19 -3.15
N PHE A 180 3.77 -18.21 -2.58
CA PHE A 180 4.07 -18.18 -1.15
C PHE A 180 2.82 -17.88 -0.31
N PHE A 181 1.99 -16.92 -0.73
CA PHE A 181 0.81 -16.54 0.03
C PHE A 181 -0.37 -17.51 -0.15
N GLU A 182 -0.52 -18.14 -1.33
CA GLU A 182 -1.64 -19.03 -1.64
C GLU A 182 -1.33 -20.52 -1.39
N SER A 183 -0.10 -20.93 -1.04
CA SER A 183 0.28 -22.35 -0.83
C SER A 183 -0.48 -23.08 0.29
N THR A 184 -1.21 -22.35 1.13
CA THR A 184 -1.91 -22.87 2.31
C THR A 184 -3.41 -22.54 2.27
N VAL A 185 -3.94 -22.11 1.12
CA VAL A 185 -5.38 -21.85 0.95
C VAL A 185 -5.98 -22.93 0.07
N ASP A 186 -6.92 -23.69 0.65
CA ASP A 186 -7.75 -24.62 -0.11
C ASP A 186 -9.10 -23.97 -0.45
N GLY A 187 -9.30 -23.71 -1.74
CA GLY A 187 -10.63 -23.51 -2.34
C GLY A 187 -11.03 -22.05 -2.62
N ILE A 188 -12.17 -21.95 -3.31
CA ILE A 188 -12.91 -20.71 -3.54
C ILE A 188 -13.40 -20.20 -2.18
N VAL A 189 -13.14 -18.92 -1.87
CA VAL A 189 -13.68 -18.29 -0.67
C VAL A 189 -15.16 -17.97 -0.96
N PRO A 190 -16.11 -18.59 -0.24
CA PRO A 190 -17.52 -18.25 -0.42
C PRO A 190 -17.73 -16.79 0.00
N ASN A 191 -18.48 -16.04 -0.80
CA ASN A 191 -18.89 -14.65 -0.51
C ASN A 191 -20.04 -14.64 0.51
N GLU A 192 -19.86 -15.38 1.62
CA GLU A 192 -20.85 -15.61 2.69
C GLU A 192 -20.53 -14.78 3.94
N TYR A 193 -19.81 -13.66 3.80
CA TYR A 193 -19.60 -12.78 4.94
C TYR A 193 -20.93 -12.13 5.34
N GLU A 194 -21.44 -12.64 6.47
CA GLU A 194 -22.48 -12.09 7.30
C GLU A 194 -22.51 -10.56 7.22
N SER A 195 -23.63 -10.01 6.76
CA SER A 195 -24.11 -8.62 6.84
C SER A 195 -23.07 -7.45 6.78
N PRO A 196 -23.35 -6.38 6.00
CA PRO A 196 -22.46 -5.19 5.90
C PRO A 196 -22.06 -4.57 7.24
N SER A 197 -22.92 -4.68 8.26
CA SER A 197 -22.66 -4.21 9.62
C SER A 197 -21.51 -4.97 10.29
N VAL A 198 -21.36 -6.27 10.07
CA VAL A 198 -20.30 -7.08 10.68
C VAL A 198 -18.95 -6.83 10.01
N ILE A 199 -18.92 -6.62 8.69
CA ILE A 199 -17.68 -6.26 7.98
C ILE A 199 -17.21 -4.86 8.41
N ILE A 200 -18.10 -3.87 8.43
CA ILE A 200 -17.77 -2.51 8.89
C ILE A 200 -17.38 -2.54 10.37
N TYR A 201 -18.11 -3.28 11.21
CA TYR A 201 -17.76 -3.43 12.62
C TYR A 201 -16.39 -4.08 12.80
N ASN A 202 -16.09 -5.17 12.10
CA ASN A 202 -14.80 -5.85 12.20
C ASN A 202 -13.65 -5.02 11.64
N LEU A 203 -13.86 -4.27 10.56
CA LEU A 203 -12.87 -3.38 9.98
C LEU A 203 -12.62 -2.18 10.91
N VAL A 204 -13.68 -1.53 11.41
CA VAL A 204 -13.60 -0.44 12.38
C VAL A 204 -12.99 -0.90 13.69
N CYS A 205 -13.38 -2.08 14.20
CA CYS A 205 -12.77 -2.68 15.38
C CYS A 205 -11.29 -3.02 15.13
N SER A 206 -10.93 -3.58 13.97
CA SER A 206 -9.53 -3.87 13.65
C SER A 206 -8.68 -2.60 13.54
N PHE A 207 -9.20 -1.53 12.92
CA PHE A 207 -8.56 -0.22 12.89
C PHE A 207 -8.47 0.42 14.28
N ARG A 208 -9.52 0.29 15.10
CA ARG A 208 -9.55 0.78 16.48
C ARG A 208 -8.57 0.01 17.37
N ASP A 209 -8.46 -1.29 17.21
CA ASP A 209 -7.56 -2.16 17.96
C ASP A 209 -6.12 -1.93 17.54
N LEU A 210 -5.85 -1.70 16.26
CA LEU A 210 -4.55 -1.24 15.77
C LEU A 210 -4.19 0.14 16.34
N GLY A 211 -5.15 1.08 16.35
CA GLY A 211 -4.97 2.40 16.97
C GLY A 211 -4.71 2.31 18.47
N ASN A 212 -5.43 1.44 19.18
CA ASN A 212 -5.25 1.18 20.60
C ASN A 212 -3.91 0.50 20.88
N PHE A 213 -3.49 -0.47 20.04
CA PHE A 213 -2.19 -1.11 20.13
C PHE A 213 -1.05 -0.11 19.94
N LEU A 214 -1.14 0.75 18.92
CA LEU A 214 -0.18 1.82 18.68
C LEU A 214 -0.14 2.82 19.83
N ARG A 215 -1.31 3.20 20.37
CA ARG A 215 -1.42 4.09 21.52
C ARG A 215 -0.83 3.44 22.78
N LYS A 216 -1.11 2.17 23.05
CA LYS A 216 -0.56 1.43 24.20
C LYS A 216 0.96 1.29 24.09
N LYS A 217 1.46 1.01 22.89
CA LYS A 217 2.90 0.97 22.59
C LYS A 217 3.56 2.34 22.81
N PHE A 218 2.89 3.43 22.42
CA PHE A 218 3.37 4.79 22.64
C PHE A 218 3.38 5.17 24.13
N TYR A 219 2.34 4.83 24.89
CA TYR A 219 2.30 5.05 26.35
C TYR A 219 3.35 4.22 27.09
N PHE A 220 3.59 2.98 26.66
CA PHE A 220 4.63 2.13 27.26
C PHE A 220 6.04 2.70 27.01
N LEU A 221 6.29 3.19 25.79
CA LEU A 221 7.53 3.88 25.44
C LEU A 221 7.71 5.18 26.24
N ASN A 222 6.63 5.96 26.44
CA ASN A 222 6.70 7.18 27.27
C ASN A 222 6.87 6.88 28.76
N SER A 223 6.27 5.80 29.29
CA SER A 223 6.43 5.39 30.68
C SER A 223 7.85 4.92 31.00
N GLN A 224 8.50 4.21 30.06
CA GLN A 224 9.92 3.86 30.18
C GLN A 224 10.83 5.10 30.18
N ASN A 225 10.53 6.13 29.38
CA ASN A 225 11.30 7.38 29.37
C ASN A 225 11.15 8.17 30.68
N TYR A 226 9.95 8.22 31.28
CA TYR A 226 9.74 8.89 32.57
C TYR A 226 10.45 8.18 33.74
N HIS A 227 10.49 6.84 33.74
CA HIS A 227 11.21 6.09 34.78
C HIS A 227 12.73 6.28 34.71
N HIS A 228 13.29 6.57 33.53
CA HIS A 228 14.71 6.82 33.32
C HIS A 228 15.13 8.24 33.74
N ASP A 229 14.22 9.21 33.70
CA ASP A 229 14.46 10.61 34.09
C ASP A 229 14.36 10.79 35.63
N ASP A 230 13.46 10.05 36.28
CA ASP A 230 13.32 10.04 37.76
C ASP A 230 14.46 9.30 38.48
N THR A 231 15.17 8.39 37.81
CA THR A 231 16.37 7.75 38.36
C THR A 231 17.61 8.64 38.28
N GLN A 232 17.68 9.58 37.32
CA GLN A 232 18.76 10.57 37.27
C GLN A 232 18.56 11.74 38.26
N LYS A 233 17.32 12.13 38.57
CA LYS A 233 17.04 13.20 39.56
C LYS A 233 17.19 12.79 41.03
N LYS A 234 17.26 11.50 41.34
CA LYS A 234 17.48 10.97 42.71
C LYS A 234 18.94 10.59 43.00
N GLY A 235 19.84 10.81 42.04
CA GLY A 235 21.28 10.55 42.15
C GLY A 235 22.13 11.83 42.25
N LEU A 236 21.57 12.92 42.76
CA LEU A 236 22.25 14.18 43.07
C LEU A 236 21.82 14.66 44.46
#